data_AF-A0A1Y5IC66-F1
#
_entry.id   AF-A0A1Y5IC66-F1
#
_cell.length_a   1.000
_cell.length_b   1.000
_cell.length_c   1.000
_cell.angle_alpha   90.00
_cell.angle_beta   90.00
_cell.angle_gamma   90.00
#
_symmetry.space_group_name_H-M   'P 1'
#
loop_
_entity.id
_entity.type
_entity.pdbx_description
1 polymer ?
#
loop_
_entity_poly.entity_id
_entity_poly.type
_entity_poly.pdbx_seq_one_letter_code
_entity_poly.pdbx_strand_id
1 'polypeptide(L)'
;MSGEDGRTLRPDPRAFTTFASRLTRAKAYVGALRVFEAQKLLGVERNAVSYNAAMVANVKRDAPLEALKLFEEMVAIGHEPSVISYNVAMGACARAGDGARALRLFDELASKGLTPDAVSVNTAIAAAEMVGDDARAAELRSGSHFHSNHGGDDDGAAPAETRDAADADER
;
A
#
# COMPACT_ATOMS: atom_id res chain seq x y z
N MET A 1 40.37 18.45 -29.05
CA MET A 1 40.09 18.48 -27.59
C MET A 1 38.61 18.29 -27.44
N SER A 2 38.22 17.11 -26.96
CA SER A 2 36.83 16.68 -26.80
C SER A 2 36.15 17.53 -25.74
N GLY A 3 35.14 18.30 -26.13
CA GLY A 3 34.13 18.83 -25.22
C GLY A 3 32.98 17.84 -25.25
N GLU A 4 32.90 17.00 -24.22
CA GLU A 4 31.83 16.03 -24.05
C GLU A 4 30.51 16.79 -23.95
N ASP A 5 29.66 16.66 -24.98
CA ASP A 5 28.24 16.99 -24.90
C ASP A 5 27.65 16.12 -23.79
N GLY A 6 27.64 16.66 -22.58
CA GLY A 6 26.94 16.16 -21.41
C GLY A 6 25.45 16.16 -21.71
N ARG A 7 25.01 15.17 -22.49
CA ARG A 7 23.62 14.77 -22.58
C ARG A 7 23.23 14.47 -21.16
N THR A 8 22.61 15.46 -20.54
CA THR A 8 21.83 15.29 -19.32
C THR A 8 20.68 14.39 -19.75
N LEU A 9 20.95 13.09 -19.83
CA LEU A 9 19.97 12.05 -20.08
C LEU A 9 19.01 12.15 -18.91
N ARG A 10 17.95 12.94 -19.09
CA ARG A 10 16.85 12.99 -18.14
C ARG A 10 16.36 11.55 -18.00
N PRO A 11 16.57 10.92 -16.85
CA PRO A 11 16.27 9.51 -16.71
C PRO A 11 14.74 9.34 -16.81
N ASP A 12 14.26 8.60 -17.81
CA ASP A 12 12.81 8.42 -18.04
C ASP A 12 12.22 7.58 -16.89
N PRO A 13 11.23 8.09 -16.13
CA PRO A 13 10.55 7.33 -15.08
C PRO A 13 10.05 5.94 -15.54
N ARG A 14 9.61 5.80 -16.80
CA ARG A 14 9.15 4.53 -17.38
C ARG A 14 10.27 3.52 -17.61
N ALA A 15 11.49 3.99 -17.85
CA ALA A 15 12.65 3.10 -17.95
C ALA A 15 12.92 2.46 -16.59
N PHE A 16 12.90 3.25 -15.50
CA PHE A 16 13.15 2.74 -14.15
C PHE A 16 12.09 1.75 -13.68
N THR A 17 10.81 1.99 -13.97
CA THR A 17 9.73 1.04 -13.62
C THR A 17 9.85 -0.27 -14.38
N THR A 18 10.25 -0.20 -15.66
CA THR A 18 10.51 -1.37 -16.50
C THR A 18 11.69 -2.17 -15.96
N PHE A 19 12.80 -1.50 -15.62
CA PHE A 19 13.95 -2.14 -15.01
C PHE A 19 13.61 -2.76 -13.65
N ALA A 20 12.94 -2.03 -12.75
CA ALA A 20 12.54 -2.54 -11.44
C ALA A 20 11.66 -3.80 -11.55
N SER A 21 10.66 -3.79 -12.44
CA SER A 21 9.79 -4.94 -12.67
C SER A 21 10.54 -6.15 -13.25
N ARG A 22 11.43 -5.91 -14.23
CA ARG A 22 12.24 -6.96 -14.85
C ARG A 22 13.25 -7.56 -13.87
N LEU A 23 13.87 -6.74 -13.04
CA LEU A 23 14.85 -7.18 -12.05
C LEU A 23 14.20 -8.01 -10.94
N THR A 24 12.99 -7.62 -10.50
CA THR A 24 12.21 -8.43 -9.55
C THR A 24 11.83 -9.79 -10.15
N ARG A 25 11.41 -9.85 -11.42
CA ARG A 25 11.13 -11.12 -12.12
C ARG A 25 12.39 -11.97 -12.34
N ALA A 26 13.52 -11.33 -12.60
CA ALA A 26 14.82 -11.97 -12.77
C ALA A 26 15.48 -12.37 -11.43
N LYS A 27 14.79 -12.18 -10.29
CA LYS A 27 15.32 -12.40 -8.92
C LYS A 27 16.59 -11.59 -8.61
N ALA A 28 16.87 -10.55 -9.38
CA ALA A 28 18.00 -9.65 -9.21
C ALA A 28 17.64 -8.55 -8.20
N TYR A 29 17.32 -8.95 -6.97
CA TYR A 29 16.77 -8.08 -5.93
C TYR A 29 17.71 -6.93 -5.52
N VAL A 30 19.03 -7.19 -5.49
CA VAL A 30 20.03 -6.15 -5.24
C VAL A 30 20.04 -5.12 -6.37
N GLY A 31 19.84 -5.56 -7.62
CA GLY A 31 19.70 -4.67 -8.77
C GLY A 31 18.43 -3.80 -8.66
N ALA A 32 17.29 -4.39 -8.28
CA ALA A 32 16.05 -3.66 -8.10
C ALA A 32 16.17 -2.55 -7.05
N LEU A 33 16.86 -2.82 -5.94
CA LEU A 33 17.12 -1.82 -4.89
C LEU A 33 18.09 -0.73 -5.33
N ARG A 34 19.14 -1.07 -6.10
CA ARG A 34 20.04 -0.06 -6.69
C ARG A 34 19.29 0.88 -7.64
N VAL A 35 18.38 0.34 -8.45
CA VAL A 35 17.51 1.15 -9.33
C VAL A 35 16.60 2.05 -8.49
N PHE A 36 16.02 1.53 -7.40
CA PHE A 36 15.18 2.31 -6.48
C PHE A 36 15.92 3.45 -5.76
N GLU A 37 17.18 3.20 -5.34
CA GLU A 37 18.04 4.24 -4.76
C GLU A 37 18.49 5.26 -5.82
N ALA A 38 18.81 4.79 -7.02
CA ALA A 38 19.14 5.68 -8.14
C ALA A 38 17.98 6.61 -8.50
N GLN A 39 16.71 6.15 -8.43
CA GLN A 39 15.55 7.03 -8.63
C GLN A 39 15.53 8.19 -7.64
N LYS A 40 15.86 7.95 -6.36
CA LYS A 40 15.94 9.00 -5.32
C LYS A 40 17.09 9.96 -5.55
N LEU A 41 18.28 9.44 -5.88
CA LEU A 41 19.46 10.27 -6.11
C LEU A 41 19.33 11.14 -7.38
N LEU A 42 18.64 10.64 -8.40
CA LEU A 42 18.44 11.34 -9.67
C LEU A 42 17.19 12.23 -9.68
N GLY A 43 16.45 12.32 -8.57
CA GLY A 43 15.22 13.11 -8.48
C GLY A 43 14.10 12.59 -9.40
N VAL A 44 14.13 11.30 -9.75
CA VAL A 44 13.09 10.65 -10.54
C VAL A 44 11.98 10.23 -9.58
N GLU A 45 10.75 10.65 -9.87
CA GLU A 45 9.59 10.31 -9.07
C GLU A 45 9.45 8.78 -8.96
N ARG A 46 9.42 8.31 -7.71
CA ARG A 46 9.10 6.91 -7.41
C ARG A 46 7.59 6.76 -7.56
N ASN A 47 7.14 5.59 -7.99
CA ASN A 47 5.71 5.27 -8.05
C ASN A 47 5.45 3.92 -7.39
N ALA A 48 4.18 3.53 -7.29
CA ALA A 48 3.75 2.29 -6.66
C ALA A 48 4.48 1.04 -7.19
N VAL A 49 4.83 1.00 -8.49
CA VAL A 49 5.58 -0.12 -9.09
C VAL A 49 7.00 -0.21 -8.53
N SER A 50 7.70 0.93 -8.45
CA SER A 50 9.04 1.01 -7.86
C SER A 50 9.05 0.63 -6.37
N TYR A 51 8.08 1.11 -5.59
CA TYR A 51 7.93 0.73 -4.18
C TYR A 51 7.65 -0.76 -4.01
N ASN A 52 6.68 -1.30 -4.74
CA ASN A 52 6.35 -2.74 -4.69
C ASN A 52 7.55 -3.61 -5.05
N ALA A 53 8.31 -3.24 -6.08
CA ALA A 53 9.53 -3.96 -6.45
C ALA A 53 10.58 -3.94 -5.33
N ALA A 54 10.82 -2.79 -4.71
CA ALA A 54 11.78 -2.64 -3.61
C ALA A 54 11.33 -3.37 -2.34
N MET A 55 10.04 -3.33 -2.01
CA MET A 55 9.47 -4.10 -0.89
C MET A 55 9.63 -5.60 -1.11
N VAL A 56 9.27 -6.13 -2.29
CA VAL A 56 9.45 -7.55 -2.63
C VAL A 56 10.92 -7.93 -2.55
N ALA A 57 11.82 -7.09 -3.06
CA ALA A 57 13.26 -7.32 -3.01
C ALA A 57 13.78 -7.41 -1.57
N ASN A 58 13.30 -6.57 -0.66
CA ASN A 58 13.67 -6.63 0.75
C ASN A 58 13.12 -7.88 1.46
N VAL A 59 11.86 -8.24 1.22
CA VAL A 59 11.28 -9.49 1.77
C VAL A 59 12.05 -10.73 1.29
N LYS A 60 12.46 -10.77 0.01
CA LYS A 60 13.22 -11.90 -0.56
C LYS A 60 14.68 -11.96 -0.11
N ARG A 61 15.22 -10.87 0.42
CA ARG A 61 16.58 -10.78 0.98
C ARG A 61 16.60 -10.93 2.51
N ASP A 62 15.49 -11.39 3.09
CA ASP A 62 15.34 -11.58 4.54
C ASP A 62 15.47 -10.27 5.35
N ALA A 63 15.05 -9.15 4.74
CA ALA A 63 14.99 -7.83 5.37
C ALA A 63 13.53 -7.34 5.49
N PRO A 64 12.65 -8.03 6.24
CA PRO A 64 11.23 -7.68 6.32
C PRO A 64 10.97 -6.29 6.92
N LEU A 65 11.79 -5.84 7.87
CA LEU A 65 11.66 -4.52 8.47
C LEU A 65 11.88 -3.38 7.47
N GLU A 66 12.83 -3.54 6.54
CA GLU A 66 13.08 -2.57 5.48
C GLU A 66 11.91 -2.52 4.48
N ALA A 67 11.28 -3.66 4.21
CA ALA A 67 10.07 -3.69 3.39
C ALA A 67 8.90 -2.93 4.04
N LEU A 68 8.76 -3.02 5.37
CA LEU A 68 7.73 -2.29 6.12
C LEU A 68 7.99 -0.79 6.14
N LYS A 69 9.25 -0.36 6.32
CA LYS A 69 9.62 1.06 6.22
C LYS A 69 9.27 1.64 4.84
N LEU A 70 9.53 0.89 3.77
CA LEU A 70 9.18 1.32 2.42
C LEU A 70 7.67 1.41 2.20
N PHE A 71 6.89 0.53 2.82
CA PHE A 71 5.42 0.62 2.80
C PHE A 71 4.94 1.88 3.53
N GLU A 72 5.45 2.14 4.74
CA GLU A 72 5.13 3.34 5.51
C GLU A 72 5.54 4.62 4.75
N GLU A 73 6.73 4.65 4.13
CA GLU A 73 7.19 5.76 3.29
C GLU A 73 6.21 6.00 2.13
N MET A 74 5.77 4.93 1.44
CA MET A 74 4.82 5.04 0.33
C MET A 74 3.50 5.67 0.77
N VAL A 75 2.96 5.26 1.93
CA VAL A 75 1.75 5.85 2.51
C VAL A 75 1.97 7.32 2.91
N ALA A 76 3.11 7.62 3.54
CA ALA A 76 3.43 8.96 4.05
C ALA A 76 3.59 10.01 2.94
N ILE A 77 4.07 9.62 1.76
CA ILE A 77 4.16 10.50 0.59
C ILE A 77 2.85 10.58 -0.23
N GLY A 78 1.77 9.96 0.26
CA GLY A 78 0.45 10.02 -0.35
C GLY A 78 0.25 9.07 -1.53
N HIS A 79 1.10 8.07 -1.73
CA HIS A 79 0.82 7.02 -2.70
C HIS A 79 -0.18 6.01 -2.13
N GLU A 80 -1.20 5.68 -2.92
CA GLU A 80 -2.20 4.69 -2.55
C GLU A 80 -1.63 3.26 -2.66
N PRO A 81 -1.59 2.50 -1.55
CA PRO A 81 -1.17 1.12 -1.60
C PRO A 81 -2.17 0.23 -2.33
N SER A 82 -1.66 -0.59 -3.22
CA SER A 82 -2.43 -1.63 -3.90
C SER A 82 -2.58 -2.89 -3.04
N VAL A 83 -3.48 -3.81 -3.42
CA VAL A 83 -3.59 -5.15 -2.81
C VAL A 83 -2.23 -5.86 -2.76
N ILE A 84 -1.41 -5.71 -3.81
CA ILE A 84 -0.05 -6.27 -3.87
C ILE A 84 0.84 -5.67 -2.78
N SER A 85 0.76 -4.36 -2.55
CA SER A 85 1.55 -3.64 -1.55
C SER A 85 1.22 -4.15 -0.15
N TYR A 86 -0.08 -4.28 0.17
CA TYR A 86 -0.55 -4.87 1.43
C TYR A 86 -0.10 -6.31 1.59
N ASN A 87 -0.25 -7.15 0.57
CA ASN A 87 0.19 -8.55 0.62
C ASN A 87 1.68 -8.68 0.95
N VAL A 88 2.52 -7.82 0.36
CA VAL A 88 3.96 -7.80 0.64
C VAL A 88 4.24 -7.33 2.07
N ALA A 89 3.54 -6.28 2.54
CA ALA A 89 3.68 -5.78 3.91
C ALA A 89 3.20 -6.79 4.97
N MET A 90 2.05 -7.43 4.75
CA MET A 90 1.53 -8.50 5.61
C MET A 90 2.50 -9.68 5.67
N GLY A 91 3.00 -10.12 4.51
CA GLY A 91 4.00 -11.18 4.44
C GLY A 91 5.32 -10.81 5.13
N ALA A 92 5.72 -9.53 5.09
CA ALA A 92 6.87 -9.02 5.83
C ALA A 92 6.63 -9.06 7.36
N CYS A 93 5.44 -8.64 7.82
CA CYS A 93 5.04 -8.72 9.23
C CYS A 93 5.07 -10.17 9.75
N ALA A 94 4.50 -11.11 8.99
CA ALA A 94 4.53 -12.52 9.35
C ALA A 94 5.98 -13.07 9.47
N ARG A 95 6.88 -12.69 8.56
CA ARG A 95 8.30 -13.07 8.65
C ARG A 95 9.04 -12.42 9.83
N ALA A 96 8.62 -11.23 10.24
CA ALA A 96 9.13 -10.55 11.41
C ALA A 96 8.52 -11.08 12.73
N GLY A 97 7.59 -12.05 12.67
CA GLY A 97 6.89 -12.57 13.84
C GLY A 97 5.79 -11.65 14.38
N ASP A 98 5.42 -10.61 13.64
CA ASP A 98 4.40 -9.63 14.04
C ASP A 98 3.05 -9.96 13.39
N GLY A 99 2.44 -11.07 13.81
CA GLY A 99 1.13 -11.50 13.32
C GLY A 99 0.02 -10.47 13.61
N ALA A 100 0.10 -9.77 14.74
CA ALA A 100 -0.88 -8.75 15.11
C ALA A 100 -0.89 -7.59 14.12
N ARG A 101 0.29 -7.12 13.69
CA ARG A 101 0.38 -6.09 12.64
C ARG A 101 -0.08 -6.59 11.28
N ALA A 102 0.21 -7.85 10.94
CA ALA A 102 -0.27 -8.44 9.69
C ALA A 102 -1.81 -8.46 9.61
N LEU A 103 -2.49 -8.80 10.71
CA LEU A 103 -3.96 -8.76 10.80
C LEU A 103 -4.51 -7.33 10.68
N ARG A 104 -3.90 -6.35 11.36
CA ARG A 104 -4.31 -4.95 11.22
C ARG A 104 -4.20 -4.45 9.78
N LEU A 105 -3.14 -4.83 9.06
CA LEU A 105 -2.97 -4.49 7.65
C LEU A 105 -4.03 -5.16 6.75
N PHE A 106 -4.48 -6.36 7.10
CA PHE A 106 -5.57 -7.04 6.40
C PHE A 106 -6.91 -6.30 6.58
N ASP A 107 -7.22 -5.90 7.81
CA ASP A 107 -8.44 -5.15 8.11
C ASP A 107 -8.40 -3.75 7.45
N GLU A 108 -7.23 -3.10 7.44
CA GLU A 108 -7.03 -1.83 6.73
C GLU A 108 -7.28 -1.99 5.22
N LEU A 109 -6.76 -3.05 4.60
CA LEU A 109 -7.01 -3.35 3.18
C LEU A 109 -8.52 -3.43 2.89
N ALA A 110 -9.28 -4.15 3.72
CA ALA A 110 -10.73 -4.26 3.55
C ALA A 110 -11.45 -2.92 3.76
N SER A 111 -11.03 -2.14 4.78
CA SER A 111 -11.63 -0.83 5.09
C SER A 111 -11.43 0.21 3.98
N LYS A 112 -10.37 0.08 3.17
CA LYS A 112 -10.11 0.94 2.01
C LYS A 112 -10.88 0.52 0.75
N GLY A 113 -11.81 -0.43 0.87
CA GLY A 113 -12.58 -0.94 -0.25
C GLY A 113 -11.77 -1.79 -1.24
N LEU A 114 -10.55 -2.18 -0.87
CA LEU A 114 -9.74 -3.10 -1.67
C LEU A 114 -10.17 -4.53 -1.38
N THR A 115 -10.47 -5.30 -2.41
CA THR A 115 -10.88 -6.70 -2.24
C THR A 115 -9.66 -7.55 -1.89
N PRO A 116 -9.64 -8.23 -0.72
CA PRO A 116 -8.58 -9.16 -0.38
C PRO A 116 -8.52 -10.31 -1.40
N ASP A 117 -7.33 -10.70 -1.80
CA ASP A 117 -7.14 -11.87 -2.67
C ASP A 117 -6.80 -13.12 -1.85
N ALA A 118 -6.63 -14.26 -2.54
CA ALA A 118 -6.26 -15.51 -1.88
C ALA A 118 -4.93 -15.39 -1.10
N VAL A 119 -4.00 -14.54 -1.53
CA VAL A 119 -2.73 -14.32 -0.83
C VAL A 119 -2.98 -13.53 0.45
N SER A 120 -3.81 -12.49 0.41
CA SER A 120 -4.21 -11.70 1.58
C SER A 120 -4.84 -12.59 2.65
N VAL A 121 -5.84 -13.39 2.26
CA VAL A 121 -6.58 -14.26 3.19
C VAL A 121 -5.68 -15.34 3.78
N ASN A 122 -4.87 -16.02 2.96
CA ASN A 122 -3.94 -17.03 3.46
C ASN A 122 -2.90 -16.44 4.42
N THR A 123 -2.41 -15.24 4.13
CA THR A 123 -1.45 -14.55 5.01
C THR A 123 -2.10 -14.13 6.33
N ALA A 124 -3.36 -13.68 6.29
CA ALA A 124 -4.12 -13.34 7.49
C ALA A 124 -4.42 -14.57 8.36
N ILE A 125 -4.77 -15.72 7.76
CA ILE A 125 -4.95 -16.98 8.50
C ILE A 125 -3.67 -17.37 9.23
N ALA A 126 -2.53 -17.37 8.53
CA ALA A 126 -1.24 -17.69 9.14
C ALA A 126 -0.86 -16.70 10.25
N ALA A 127 -1.21 -15.42 10.09
CA ALA A 127 -1.01 -14.41 11.12
C ALA A 127 -1.92 -14.62 12.35
N ALA A 128 -3.18 -15.02 12.14
CA ALA A 128 -4.13 -15.37 13.21
C ALA A 128 -3.64 -16.58 14.01
N GLU A 129 -3.17 -17.63 13.34
CA GLU A 129 -2.55 -18.80 13.98
C GLU A 129 -1.32 -18.41 14.81
N MET A 130 -0.50 -17.48 14.31
CA MET A 130 0.70 -17.00 15.01
C MET A 130 0.38 -16.28 16.32
N VAL A 131 -0.73 -15.55 16.38
CA VAL A 131 -1.17 -14.83 17.59
C VAL A 131 -2.11 -15.66 18.47
N GLY A 132 -2.48 -16.88 18.05
CA GLY A 132 -3.41 -17.75 18.75
C GLY A 132 -4.88 -17.33 18.65
N ASP A 133 -5.25 -16.56 17.61
CA ASP A 133 -6.63 -16.17 17.34
C ASP A 133 -7.33 -17.20 16.44
N ASP A 134 -7.66 -18.35 17.04
CA ASP A 134 -8.31 -19.46 16.35
C ASP A 134 -9.68 -19.09 15.79
N ALA A 135 -10.38 -18.16 16.44
CA ALA A 135 -11.69 -17.68 16.01
C ALA A 135 -11.55 -16.93 14.67
N ARG A 136 -10.59 -15.99 14.58
CA ARG A 136 -10.32 -15.25 13.34
C ARG A 136 -9.81 -16.17 12.23
N ALA A 137 -8.94 -17.12 12.57
CA ALA A 137 -8.46 -18.11 11.59
C ALA A 137 -9.62 -18.97 11.02
N ALA A 138 -10.55 -19.42 11.87
CA ALA A 138 -11.72 -20.19 11.45
C ALA A 138 -12.69 -19.35 10.61
N GLU A 139 -12.96 -18.11 11.02
CA GLU A 139 -13.79 -17.15 10.27
C GLU A 139 -13.24 -16.95 8.86
N LEU A 140 -11.94 -16.64 8.74
CA LEU A 140 -11.29 -16.43 7.45
C LEU A 140 -11.32 -17.69 6.56
N ARG A 141 -11.16 -18.89 7.14
CA ARG A 141 -11.27 -20.16 6.40
C ARG A 141 -12.70 -20.46 5.93
N SER A 142 -13.70 -20.04 6.69
CA SER A 142 -15.11 -20.25 6.34
C SER A 142 -15.59 -19.38 5.17
N GLY A 143 -14.79 -18.39 4.76
CA GLY A 143 -15.09 -17.54 3.59
C GLY A 143 -16.14 -16.46 3.85
N SER A 144 -16.53 -16.23 5.10
CA SER A 144 -17.57 -15.25 5.48
C SER A 144 -17.21 -13.79 5.23
N HIS A 145 -15.95 -13.49 4.89
CA HIS A 145 -15.42 -12.12 4.76
C HIS A 145 -15.84 -11.39 3.46
N PHE A 146 -16.35 -12.10 2.44
CA PHE A 146 -16.72 -11.49 1.15
C PHE A 146 -18.13 -10.87 1.09
N HIS A 147 -18.91 -10.92 2.18
CA HIS A 147 -20.22 -10.24 2.25
C HIS A 147 -20.12 -8.97 3.09
N SER A 148 -19.54 -7.91 2.52
CA SER A 148 -19.69 -6.56 3.05
C SER A 148 -20.67 -5.78 2.20
N ASN A 149 -21.90 -5.74 2.72
CA ASN A 149 -22.95 -4.76 2.54
C ASN A 149 -22.47 -3.44 1.90
N HIS A 150 -22.91 -3.20 0.66
CA HIS A 150 -22.79 -1.93 -0.02
C HIS A 150 -24.05 -1.11 0.28
N GLY A 151 -23.89 0.01 0.96
CA GLY A 151 -24.95 0.95 1.30
C GLY A 151 -24.41 1.84 2.41
N GLY A 152 -23.84 3.00 2.14
CA GLY A 152 -24.18 3.97 1.10
C GLY A 152 -24.14 5.28 1.86
N ASP A 153 -23.07 6.03 1.70
CA ASP A 153 -23.05 7.43 2.08
C ASP A 153 -24.13 8.10 1.22
N ASP A 154 -25.17 8.65 1.85
CA ASP A 154 -25.94 9.72 1.23
C ASP A 154 -26.15 10.84 2.26
N ASP A 155 -25.87 12.03 1.75
CA ASP A 155 -25.61 13.27 2.43
C ASP A 155 -26.78 13.75 3.30
N GLY A 156 -26.58 13.72 4.63
CA GLY A 156 -27.37 14.50 5.58
C GLY A 156 -26.92 15.96 5.60
N ALA A 157 -27.05 16.66 4.47
CA ALA A 157 -26.86 18.09 4.38
C ALA A 157 -27.81 18.82 5.35
N ALA A 158 -27.22 19.52 6.32
CA ALA A 158 -27.94 20.42 7.21
C ALA A 158 -28.52 21.59 6.41
N PRO A 159 -29.81 21.96 6.59
CA PRO A 159 -30.27 23.25 6.13
C PRO A 159 -29.90 24.32 7.17
N ALA A 160 -29.23 25.35 6.66
CA ALA A 160 -28.82 26.55 7.35
C ALA A 160 -29.99 27.30 7.99
N GLU A 161 -29.65 28.00 9.06
CA GLU A 161 -30.45 28.96 9.79
C GLU A 161 -31.04 30.05 8.88
N THR A 162 -32.29 30.42 9.13
CA THR A 162 -32.73 31.83 8.99
C THR A 162 -33.41 32.22 10.30
N ARG A 163 -32.68 32.97 11.11
CA ARG A 163 -33.19 33.74 12.25
C ARG A 163 -33.31 35.20 11.85
N ASP A 164 -34.24 35.85 12.55
CA ASP A 164 -34.65 37.26 12.60
C ASP A 164 -35.57 37.75 11.47
N ALA A 165 -36.83 38.14 11.72
CA ALA A 165 -37.52 38.95 12.75
C ALA A 165 -37.76 40.39 12.29
N ALA A 166 -38.92 40.92 12.75
CA ALA A 166 -39.37 42.32 12.72
C ALA A 166 -39.87 42.85 11.36
N ASP A 167 -40.92 43.65 11.21
CA ASP A 167 -41.98 44.23 12.05
C ASP A 167 -42.90 45.03 11.08
N ALA A 168 -44.11 45.38 11.53
CA ALA A 168 -44.96 46.50 11.09
C ALA A 168 -45.61 46.43 9.69
N ASP A 169 -46.71 47.11 9.36
CA ASP A 169 -47.85 47.75 10.03
C ASP A 169 -48.65 48.36 8.83
N GLU A 170 -49.89 48.75 9.07
CA GLU A 170 -50.70 49.69 8.28
C GLU A 170 -51.46 49.25 7.01
N ARG A 171 -52.78 49.12 7.24
CA ARG A 171 -53.96 49.62 6.49
C ARG A 171 -54.79 48.65 5.65
#